data_AF-A0AA38CIF3-F1
#
_entry.id   AF-A0AA38CIF3-F1
#
_cell.length_a   1.000
_cell.length_b   1.000
_cell.length_c   1.000
_cell.angle_alpha   90.00
_cell.angle_beta   90.00
_cell.angle_gamma   90.00
#
_symmetry.space_group_name_H-M   'P 1'
#
loop_
_entity.id
_entity.type
_entity.pdbx_description
1 polymer ?
#
loop_
_entity_poly.entity_id
_entity_poly.type
_entity_poly.pdbx_seq_one_letter_code
_entity_poly.pdbx_strand_id
1 'polypeptide(L)' 'VLYGIDTELSIFTELPALRLARVIEDETFQNSLEKRVMYLVELEEKRVRVVDRITEHQNQVKRLFDKKTKQRDFQ' A
#
# COMPACT_ATOMS: atom_id res chain seq x y z
N VAL A 1 16.44 -28.41 -59.22
CA VAL A 1 17.35 -28.79 -58.12
C VAL A 1 17.06 -27.86 -56.96
N LEU A 2 16.52 -28.42 -55.87
CA LEU A 2 16.33 -27.89 -54.50
C LEU A 2 15.35 -26.70 -54.34
N TYR A 3 14.08 -26.94 -53.96
CA TYR A 3 13.55 -27.06 -52.57
C TYR A 3 13.89 -25.77 -51.76
N GLY A 4 12.98 -24.88 -51.37
CA GLY A 4 11.66 -25.09 -50.77
C GLY A 4 11.78 -24.81 -49.26
N ILE A 5 11.45 -23.59 -48.83
CA ILE A 5 11.02 -23.18 -47.46
C ILE A 5 10.30 -21.84 -47.64
N ASP A 6 9.03 -21.84 -48.06
CA ASP A 6 7.86 -21.72 -47.17
C ASP A 6 8.13 -21.03 -45.83
N THR A 7 7.38 -19.94 -45.61
CA THR A 7 6.88 -19.42 -44.34
C THR A 7 7.35 -20.10 -43.04
N GLU A 8 7.69 -19.25 -42.07
CA GLU A 8 7.91 -19.54 -40.63
C GLU A 8 9.38 -19.70 -40.21
N LEU A 9 10.04 -18.58 -39.89
CA LEU A 9 10.96 -18.40 -38.76
C LEU A 9 11.57 -16.98 -38.87
N SER A 10 11.03 -15.99 -38.17
CA SER A 10 11.68 -15.61 -36.92
C SER A 10 10.73 -14.81 -36.04
N ILE A 11 10.01 -15.55 -35.21
CA ILE A 11 9.43 -15.11 -33.94
C ILE A 11 10.56 -14.87 -32.90
N PHE A 12 11.79 -14.54 -33.36
CA PHE A 12 13.02 -14.57 -32.58
C PHE A 12 13.81 -13.25 -32.58
N THR A 13 13.27 -12.16 -33.13
CA THR A 13 13.94 -10.84 -33.11
C THR A 13 13.33 -9.85 -32.12
N GLU A 14 12.61 -10.29 -31.09
CA GLU A 14 12.67 -9.52 -29.86
C GLU A 14 14.05 -9.74 -29.27
N LEU A 15 14.99 -8.87 -29.68
CA LEU A 15 16.34 -8.75 -29.15
C LEU A 15 16.29 -8.98 -27.63
N PRO A 16 17.17 -9.80 -27.04
CA PRO A 16 17.23 -10.00 -25.59
C PRO A 16 17.23 -8.70 -24.79
N ALA A 17 17.77 -7.62 -25.37
CA ALA A 17 17.74 -6.26 -24.83
C ALA A 17 16.32 -5.68 -24.67
N LEU A 18 15.38 -5.95 -25.58
CA LEU A 18 13.99 -5.50 -25.48
C LEU A 18 13.22 -6.26 -24.41
N ARG A 19 13.48 -7.57 -24.25
CA ARG A 19 12.92 -8.35 -23.13
C ARG A 19 13.49 -7.91 -21.78
N LEU A 20 14.80 -7.67 -21.70
CA LEU A 20 15.45 -7.14 -20.50
C LEU A 20 14.95 -5.74 -20.14
N ALA A 21 14.79 -4.83 -21.10
CA ALA A 21 14.23 -3.50 -20.84
C ALA A 21 12.81 -3.57 -20.27
N ARG A 22 11.96 -4.46 -20.81
CA ARG A 22 10.60 -4.69 -20.30
C ARG A 22 10.61 -5.27 -18.88
N VAL A 23 11.50 -6.23 -18.61
CA VAL A 23 11.67 -6.80 -17.27
C VAL A 23 12.21 -5.77 -16.26
N ILE A 24 13.14 -4.90 -16.67
CA ILE A 24 13.69 -3.83 -15.81
C ILE A 24 12.64 -2.73 -15.55
N GLU A 25 11.85 -2.35 -16.55
CA GLU A 25 10.71 -1.44 -16.37
C GLU A 25 9.64 -2.03 -15.44
N ASP A 26 9.35 -3.32 -15.58
CA ASP A 26 8.42 -4.04 -14.71
C ASP A 26 8.96 -4.17 -13.27
N GLU A 27 10.24 -4.49 -13.08
CA GLU A 27 10.86 -4.57 -11.75
C GLU A 27 10.92 -3.20 -11.06
N THR A 28 11.24 -2.13 -11.80
CA THR A 28 11.26 -0.76 -11.23
C THR A 28 9.85 -0.26 -10.90
N PHE A 29 8.87 -0.57 -11.74
CA PHE A 29 7.46 -0.28 -11.48
C PHE A 29 6.92 -1.09 -10.28
N GLN A 30 7.21 -2.39 -10.22
CA GLN A 30 6.84 -3.26 -9.10
C GLN A 30 7.46 -2.76 -7.79
N ASN A 31 8.75 -2.44 -7.78
CA ASN A 31 9.42 -1.86 -6.61
C ASN A 31 8.80 -0.53 -6.16
N SER A 32 8.38 0.31 -7.11
CA SER A 32 7.68 1.57 -6.81
C SER A 32 6.29 1.33 -6.23
N LEU A 33 5.55 0.35 -6.77
CA LEU A 33 4.23 -0.03 -6.30
C LEU A 33 4.29 -0.65 -4.90
N GLU A 34 5.20 -1.59 -4.65
CA GLU A 34 5.41 -2.22 -3.34
C GLU A 34 5.72 -1.18 -2.26
N LYS A 35 6.63 -0.24 -2.55
CA LYS A 35 6.94 0.87 -1.63
C LYS A 35 5.72 1.73 -1.33
N ARG A 36 4.90 2.05 -2.34
CA ARG A 36 3.66 2.82 -2.16
C ARG A 36 2.62 2.07 -1.35
N VAL A 37 2.47 0.76 -1.57
CA VAL A 37 1.56 -0.09 -0.79
C VAL A 37 2.01 -0.16 0.67
N MET A 38 3.30 -0.40 0.91
CA MET A 38 3.86 -0.43 2.27
C MET A 38 3.66 0.90 3.00
N TYR A 39 3.91 2.02 2.32
CA TYR A 39 3.64 3.35 2.87
C TYR A 39 2.17 3.56 3.24
N LEU A 40 1.23 3.10 2.39
CA LEU A 40 -0.20 3.17 2.70
C LEU A 40 -0.58 2.32 3.90
N VAL A 41 0.00 1.13 4.06
CA VAL A 41 -0.19 0.28 5.24
C VAL A 41 0.32 0.98 6.51
N GLU A 42 1.52 1.55 6.47
CA GLU A 42 2.06 2.31 7.61
C GLU A 42 1.20 3.53 7.98
N LEU A 43 0.66 4.24 6.97
CA LEU A 43 -0.24 5.36 7.19
C LEU A 43 -1.55 4.89 7.84
N GLU A 44 -2.08 3.74 7.41
CA GLU A 44 -3.30 3.16 7.97
C GLU A 44 -3.10 2.79 9.44
N GLU A 45 -2.00 2.14 9.78
CA GLU A 45 -1.67 1.82 11.18
C GLU A 45 -1.51 3.09 12.04
N LYS A 46 -0.87 4.13 11.50
CA LYS A 46 -0.75 5.43 12.18
C LYS A 46 -2.14 6.03 12.41
N ARG A 47 -3.04 5.96 11.43
CA ARG A 47 -4.41 6.45 11.54
C ARG A 47 -5.17 5.73 12.65
N VAL A 48 -5.09 4.39 12.71
CA VAL A 48 -5.72 3.58 13.76
C VAL A 48 -5.23 4.02 15.15
N ARG A 49 -3.91 4.14 15.34
CA ARG A 49 -3.34 4.60 16.62
C ARG A 49 -3.82 5.99 17.04
N VAL A 50 -4.00 6.90 16.09
CA VAL A 50 -4.55 8.25 16.37
C VAL A 50 -6.00 8.15 16.81
N VAL A 51 -6.81 7.35 16.13
CA VAL A 51 -8.23 7.13 16.47
C VAL A 51 -8.37 6.52 17.87
N ASP A 52 -7.56 5.52 18.22
CA ASP A 52 -7.56 4.90 19.55
C ASP A 52 -7.25 5.93 20.65
N ARG A 53 -6.23 6.76 20.43
CA ARG A 53 -5.86 7.82 21.37
C ARG A 53 -6.97 8.86 21.53
N ILE A 54 -7.62 9.28 20.45
CA ILE A 54 -8.76 10.22 20.52
C ILE A 54 -9.89 9.60 21.34
N THR A 55 -10.22 8.33 21.07
CA THR A 55 -11.27 7.60 21.77
C THR A 55 -10.97 7.49 23.27
N GLU A 56 -9.71 7.20 23.62
CA GLU A 56 -9.28 7.17 25.02
C GLU A 56 -9.44 8.53 25.70
N HIS A 57 -9.01 9.61 25.05
CA HIS A 57 -9.15 10.97 25.58
C HIS A 57 -10.62 11.35 25.76
N GLN A 58 -11.49 11.01 24.80
CA GLN A 58 -12.93 11.23 24.92
C GLN A 58 -13.52 10.50 26.14
N ASN A 59 -13.11 9.25 26.35
CA ASN A 59 -13.53 8.48 27.52
C ASN A 59 -13.05 9.08 28.85
N GLN A 60 -11.80 9.56 28.89
CA GLN A 60 -11.26 10.23 30.08
C GLN A 60 -12.02 11.53 30.37
N VAL A 61 -12.28 12.36 29.35
CA VAL A 61 -13.07 13.58 29.48
C VAL A 61 -14.47 13.27 30.00
N LYS A 62 -15.16 12.27 29.43
CA LYS A 62 -16.48 11.84 29.88
C LYS A 62 -16.48 11.45 31.37
N ARG A 63 -15.51 10.64 31.80
CA ARG A 63 -15.37 10.24 33.22
C ARG A 63 -15.16 11.43 34.14
N LEU A 64 -14.37 12.43 33.72
CA LEU A 64 -14.14 13.65 34.51
C LEU A 64 -15.42 14.49 34.63
N PHE A 65 -16.19 14.62 33.55
CA PHE A 65 -17.50 15.27 33.60
C PHE A 65 -18.44 14.53 34.54
N ASP A 66 -18.63 13.22 34.36
CA ASP A 66 -19.51 12.41 35.20
C ASP A 66 -19.15 12.52 36.69
N LYS A 67 -17.85 12.52 37.03
CA LYS A 67 -17.35 12.71 38.40
C LYS A 67 -17.72 14.09 38.95
N LYS A 68 -17.53 15.16 38.16
CA LYS A 68 -17.88 16.53 38.57
C LYS A 68 -19.38 16.73 38.73
N THR A 69 -20.21 16.09 37.91
CA THR A 69 -21.68 16.17 38.04
C THR A 69 -22.11 15.51 39.33
N LYS A 70 -21.67 14.26 39.58
CA LYS A 70 -21.97 13.55 40.82
C LYS A 70 -21.53 14.34 42.05
N GLN A 71 -20.33 14.93 42.05
CA GLN A 71 -19.86 15.74 43.19
C GLN A 71 -20.74 16.97 43.47
N ARG A 72 -21.33 17.59 42.45
CA ARG A 72 -22.27 18.71 42.63
C ARG A 72 -23.63 18.27 43.17
N ASP A 73 -24.08 17.07 42.80
CA ASP A 73 -25.38 16.54 43.26
C ASP A 73 -25.36 16.08 44.73
N PHE A 74 -24.19 15.95 45.36
CA PHE A 74 -24.00 15.58 46.78
C PHE A 74 -23.74 16.78 47.72
N GLN A 75 -23.68 18.02 47.21
CA GLN A 75 -23.50 19.24 48.00
C GLN A 75 -24.82 20.01 48.16
#